data_AF-A0A534JWX1-F1
#
_entry.id   AF-A0A534JWX1-F1
#
_cell.length_a   1.000
_cell.length_b   1.000
_cell.length_c   1.000
_cell.angle_alpha   90.00
_cell.angle_beta   90.00
_cell.angle_gamma   90.00
#
_symmetry.space_group_name_H-M   'P 1'
#
loop_
_entity.id
_entity.type
_entity.pdbx_description
1 polymer ?
#
loop_
_entity_poly.entity_id
_entity_poly.type
_entity_poly.pdbx_seq_one_letter_code
_entity_poly.pdbx_strand_id
1 'polypeptide(L)'
;MDSEDVRRLILDEIEDGDLEISRIAEVLKTIRELVVKGENVTYPRVASLVSDDARDIITRVAALPHPPATPEEGRGCLMALRAARLQRQMGDIQKRLESEGKVEETDDLLRRKVELKRRIEALRQASSLS
;
A
#
# COMPACT_ATOMS: atom_id res chain seq x y z
N MET A 1 0.91 7.61 22.29
CA MET A 1 0.01 7.25 21.20
C MET A 1 -0.24 5.76 21.34
N ASP A 2 -1.49 5.35 21.50
CA ASP A 2 -1.81 3.92 21.58
C ASP A 2 -1.94 3.31 20.17
N SER A 3 -2.09 1.99 20.11
CA SER A 3 -2.20 1.29 18.83
C SER A 3 -3.45 1.68 18.01
N GLU A 4 -4.49 2.22 18.66
CA GLU A 4 -5.68 2.68 17.97
C GLU A 4 -5.45 4.03 17.28
N ASP A 5 -4.81 4.97 17.98
CA ASP A 5 -4.41 6.26 17.44
C ASP A 5 -3.48 6.09 16.22
N VAL A 6 -2.47 5.21 16.33
CA VAL A 6 -1.55 4.91 15.23
C VAL A 6 -2.31 4.32 14.05
N ARG A 7 -3.22 3.37 14.30
CA ARG A 7 -4.05 2.77 13.26
C ARG A 7 -4.89 3.82 12.53
N ARG A 8 -5.56 4.73 13.25
CA ARG A 8 -6.39 5.78 12.64
C ARG A 8 -5.53 6.70 11.78
N LEU A 9 -4.40 7.16 12.31
CA LEU A 9 -3.46 8.02 11.60
C LEU A 9 -2.96 7.39 10.29
N ILE A 10 -2.57 6.11 10.30
CA ILE A 10 -2.10 5.43 9.10
C ILE A 10 -3.24 5.17 8.09
N LEU A 11 -4.43 4.78 8.56
CA LEU A 11 -5.57 4.53 7.66
C LEU A 11 -6.04 5.78 6.91
N ASP A 12 -5.93 6.95 7.55
CA ASP A 12 -6.25 8.25 6.98
C ASP A 12 -5.23 8.68 5.92
N GLU A 13 -3.96 8.23 6.04
CA GLU A 13 -2.91 8.51 5.05
C GLU A 13 -2.97 7.57 3.82
N ILE A 14 -3.66 6.42 3.89
CA ILE A 14 -3.73 5.45 2.78
C ILE A 14 -4.66 5.97 1.67
N GLU A 15 -4.13 6.07 0.45
CA GLU A 15 -4.93 6.35 -0.74
C GLU A 15 -5.49 5.04 -1.33
N ASP A 16 -6.68 5.08 -1.95
CA ASP A 16 -7.28 3.88 -2.57
C ASP A 16 -6.39 3.27 -3.65
N GLY A 17 -5.66 4.14 -4.38
CA GLY A 17 -4.67 3.71 -5.37
C GLY A 17 -3.58 2.83 -4.76
N ASP A 18 -3.18 3.05 -3.51
CA ASP A 18 -2.14 2.26 -2.83
C ASP A 18 -2.60 0.81 -2.55
N LEU A 19 -3.91 0.55 -2.59
CA LEU A 19 -4.50 -0.76 -2.32
C LEU A 19 -4.89 -1.53 -3.60
N GLU A 20 -4.99 -0.90 -4.77
CA GLU A 20 -5.56 -1.50 -6.00
C GLU A 20 -4.96 -2.85 -6.40
N ILE A 21 -3.70 -3.10 -6.04
CA ILE A 21 -2.95 -4.31 -6.44
C ILE A 21 -2.45 -5.13 -5.25
N SER A 22 -2.83 -4.76 -4.03
CA SER A 22 -2.29 -5.34 -2.81
C SER A 22 -3.13 -6.53 -2.36
N ARG A 23 -2.47 -7.66 -2.03
CA ARG A 23 -3.16 -8.84 -1.48
C ARG A 23 -3.79 -8.58 -0.11
N ILE A 24 -3.37 -7.51 0.58
CA ILE A 24 -3.94 -7.08 1.86
C ILE A 24 -5.04 -6.01 1.70
N ALA A 25 -5.43 -5.66 0.48
CA ALA A 25 -6.40 -4.60 0.23
C ALA A 25 -7.74 -4.86 0.91
N GLU A 26 -8.25 -6.09 0.82
CA GLU A 26 -9.50 -6.49 1.47
C GLU A 26 -9.43 -6.33 2.99
N VAL A 27 -8.30 -6.74 3.59
CA VAL A 27 -8.04 -6.63 5.03
C VAL A 27 -8.05 -5.15 5.46
N LEU A 28 -7.30 -4.30 4.77
CA LEU A 28 -7.19 -2.89 5.12
C LEU A 28 -8.50 -2.13 4.92
N LYS A 29 -9.26 -2.46 3.86
CA LYS A 29 -10.61 -1.91 3.64
C LYS A 29 -11.56 -2.31 4.77
N THR A 30 -11.56 -3.58 5.15
CA THR A 30 -12.38 -4.09 6.28
C THR A 30 -12.03 -3.40 7.59
N ILE A 31 -10.73 -3.24 7.88
CA ILE A 31 -10.27 -2.52 9.07
C ILE A 31 -10.73 -1.05 9.01
N ARG A 32 -10.58 -0.37 7.88
CA ARG A 32 -11.04 1.01 7.69
C ARG A 32 -12.55 1.14 7.96
N GLU A 33 -13.36 0.24 7.44
CA GLU A 33 -14.81 0.23 7.68
C GLU A 33 -15.17 0.06 9.15
N LEU A 34 -14.49 -0.85 9.87
CA LEU A 34 -14.69 -1.04 11.30
C LEU A 34 -14.32 0.22 12.09
N VAL A 35 -13.20 0.87 11.76
CA VAL A 35 -12.78 2.12 12.41
C VAL A 35 -13.78 3.24 12.17
N VAL A 36 -14.28 3.40 10.93
CA VAL A 36 -15.30 4.42 10.60
C VAL A 36 -16.59 4.19 11.37
N LYS A 37 -16.99 2.93 11.58
CA LYS A 37 -18.17 2.56 12.39
C LYS A 37 -17.94 2.68 13.90
N GLY A 38 -16.72 2.98 14.35
CA GLY A 38 -16.36 2.95 15.77
C GLY A 38 -16.40 1.55 16.38
N GLU A 39 -16.28 0.51 15.56
CA GLU A 39 -16.25 -0.88 16.01
C GLU A 39 -14.84 -1.31 16.43
N ASN A 40 -14.76 -2.22 17.40
CA ASN A 40 -13.50 -2.79 17.85
C ASN A 40 -12.81 -3.60 16.73
N VAL A 41 -11.60 -3.18 16.39
CA VAL A 41 -10.75 -3.89 15.42
C VAL A 41 -9.93 -4.96 16.16
N THR A 42 -10.39 -6.20 16.07
CA THR A 42 -9.69 -7.37 16.61
C THR A 42 -9.45 -8.42 15.53
N TYR A 43 -8.45 -9.28 15.71
CA TYR A 43 -8.16 -10.36 14.77
C TYR A 43 -9.39 -11.23 14.47
N PRO A 44 -10.14 -11.77 15.46
CA PRO A 44 -11.33 -12.57 15.18
C PRO A 44 -12.41 -11.80 14.40
N ARG A 45 -12.58 -10.49 14.70
CA ARG A 45 -13.56 -9.66 14.01
C ARG A 45 -13.21 -9.47 12.54
N VAL A 46 -11.96 -9.10 12.24
CA VAL A 46 -11.51 -8.91 10.86
C VAL A 46 -11.54 -10.23 10.09
N ALA A 47 -11.07 -11.33 10.70
CA ALA A 47 -11.06 -12.66 10.07
C ALA A 47 -12.47 -13.18 9.70
N SER A 48 -13.51 -12.74 10.41
CA SER A 48 -14.91 -13.10 10.13
C SER A 48 -15.53 -12.32 8.97
N LEU A 49 -14.90 -11.23 8.52
CA LEU A 49 -15.44 -10.30 7.53
C LEU A 49 -14.70 -10.34 6.19
N VAL A 50 -13.58 -11.06 6.12
CA VAL A 50 -12.76 -11.21 4.92
C VAL A 50 -12.84 -12.61 4.35
N SER A 51 -12.47 -12.74 3.07
CA SER A 51 -12.29 -14.00 2.36
C SER A 51 -11.26 -14.92 3.03
N ASP A 52 -11.32 -16.21 2.73
CA ASP A 52 -10.37 -17.19 3.27
C ASP A 52 -8.92 -16.88 2.85
N ASP A 53 -8.70 -16.43 1.61
CA ASP A 53 -7.38 -16.00 1.12
C ASP A 53 -6.81 -14.83 1.93
N ALA A 54 -7.65 -13.84 2.26
CA ALA A 54 -7.27 -12.71 3.09
C ALA A 54 -7.05 -13.15 4.55
N ARG A 55 -7.88 -14.07 5.06
CA ARG A 55 -7.73 -14.66 6.40
C ARG A 55 -6.40 -15.37 6.56
N ASP A 56 -5.95 -16.15 5.57
CA ASP A 56 -4.66 -16.82 5.58
C ASP A 56 -3.50 -15.82 5.70
N ILE A 57 -3.60 -14.68 5.01
CA ILE A 57 -2.58 -13.62 5.09
C ILE A 57 -2.54 -13.04 6.52
N ILE A 58 -3.68 -12.66 7.10
CA ILE A 58 -3.71 -12.11 8.46
C ILE A 58 -3.21 -13.15 9.47
N THR A 59 -3.58 -14.42 9.31
CA THR A 59 -3.13 -15.52 10.17
C THR A 59 -1.61 -15.61 10.17
N ARG A 60 -0.99 -15.56 8.99
CA ARG A 60 0.47 -15.57 8.85
C ARG A 60 1.13 -14.35 9.49
N VAL A 61 0.52 -13.18 9.35
CA VAL A 61 0.99 -11.94 9.99
C VAL A 61 0.94 -12.11 11.51
N ALA A 62 -0.23 -12.48 12.06
CA ALA A 62 -0.45 -12.61 13.50
C ALA A 62 0.44 -13.65 14.19
N ALA A 63 0.99 -14.61 13.44
CA ALA A 63 1.94 -15.59 13.95
C ALA A 63 3.37 -15.04 14.13
N LEU A 64 3.67 -13.85 13.60
CA LEU A 64 4.98 -13.22 13.72
C LEU A 64 5.06 -12.38 15.01
N PRO A 65 6.27 -12.22 15.59
CA PRO A 65 6.50 -11.22 16.62
C PRO A 65 6.16 -9.83 16.09
N HIS A 66 5.38 -9.07 16.85
CA HIS A 66 5.00 -7.71 16.49
C HIS A 66 5.62 -6.72 17.48
N PRO A 67 6.51 -5.81 17.02
CA PRO A 67 6.87 -4.68 17.84
C PRO A 67 5.62 -3.81 18.09
N PRO A 68 5.65 -2.93 19.11
CA PRO A 68 4.59 -1.96 19.32
C PRO A 68 4.37 -1.13 18.05
N ALA A 69 3.12 -0.95 17.63
CA ALA A 69 2.82 -0.17 16.44
C ALA A 69 3.27 1.29 16.63
N THR A 70 4.13 1.78 15.75
CA THR A 70 4.55 3.19 15.71
C THR A 70 4.07 3.90 14.44
N PRO A 71 3.83 5.22 14.47
CA PRO A 71 3.54 6.00 13.26
C PRO A 71 4.64 5.90 12.21
N GLU A 72 5.89 5.79 12.65
CA GLU A 72 7.07 5.72 11.79
C GLU A 72 7.11 4.43 10.97
N GLU A 73 6.97 3.28 11.63
CA GLU A 73 6.89 1.98 10.95
C GLU A 73 5.67 1.91 10.02
N GLY A 74 4.52 2.42 10.47
CA GLY A 74 3.30 2.47 9.66
C GLY A 74 3.49 3.29 8.38
N ARG A 75 4.14 4.45 8.48
CA ARG A 75 4.47 5.29 7.32
C ARG A 75 5.49 4.60 6.42
N GLY A 76 6.52 3.96 6.97
CA GLY A 76 7.47 3.14 6.21
C GLY A 76 6.77 2.07 5.36
N CYS A 77 5.82 1.34 5.94
CA CYS A 77 4.99 0.38 5.20
C CYS A 77 4.17 1.05 4.09
N LEU A 78 3.59 2.22 4.34
CA LEU A 78 2.84 2.99 3.34
C LEU A 78 3.74 3.46 2.19
N MET A 79 4.96 3.93 2.48
CA MET A 79 5.94 4.31 1.46
C MET A 79 6.33 3.11 0.58
N ALA A 80 6.49 1.93 1.19
CA ALA A 80 6.78 0.70 0.46
C ALA A 80 5.62 0.28 -0.48
N LEU A 81 4.37 0.38 -0.02
CA LEU A 81 3.19 0.12 -0.85
C LEU A 81 3.12 1.07 -2.06
N ARG A 82 3.33 2.37 -1.81
CA ARG A 82 3.39 3.39 -2.87
C ARG A 82 4.50 3.11 -3.87
N ALA A 83 5.69 2.77 -3.40
CA ALA A 83 6.81 2.44 -4.27
C ALA A 83 6.49 1.22 -5.15
N ALA A 84 5.91 0.15 -4.59
CA ALA A 84 5.52 -1.04 -5.34
C ALA A 84 4.49 -0.73 -6.43
N ARG A 85 3.49 0.12 -6.13
CA ARG A 85 2.51 0.60 -7.11
C ARG A 85 3.18 1.35 -8.27
N LEU A 86 4.03 2.32 -7.97
CA LEU A 86 4.70 3.12 -9.00
C LEU A 86 5.66 2.26 -9.85
N GLN A 87 6.33 1.28 -9.26
CA GLN A 87 7.18 0.34 -10.00
C GLN A 87 6.37 -0.49 -11.00
N ARG A 88 5.17 -0.93 -10.63
CA ARG A 88 4.29 -1.67 -11.54
C ARG A 88 3.78 -0.78 -12.68
N GLN A 89 3.32 0.44 -12.37
CA GLN A 89 2.92 1.42 -13.39
C GLN A 89 4.05 1.67 -14.40
N MET A 90 5.29 1.74 -13.92
CA MET A 90 6.47 1.86 -14.78
C MET A 90 6.67 0.62 -15.68
N GLY A 91 6.43 -0.59 -15.15
CA GLY A 91 6.47 -1.83 -15.93
C GLY A 91 5.38 -1.90 -17.00
N ASP A 92 4.17 -1.41 -16.70
CA ASP A 92 3.07 -1.37 -17.67
C ASP A 92 3.33 -0.32 -18.77
N ILE A 93 3.91 0.83 -18.42
CA ILE A 93 4.41 1.82 -19.39
C ILE A 93 5.50 1.21 -20.28
N GLN A 94 6.44 0.46 -19.71
CA GLN A 94 7.50 -0.19 -20.47
C GLN A 94 6.93 -1.18 -21.49
N LYS A 95 5.96 -2.00 -21.10
CA LYS A 95 5.28 -2.93 -22.02
C LYS A 95 4.58 -2.20 -23.16
N ARG A 96 3.91 -1.08 -22.87
CA ARG A 96 3.23 -0.27 -23.88
C ARG A 96 4.20 0.36 -24.88
N LEU A 97 5.34 0.86 -24.40
CA LEU A 97 6.43 1.36 -25.25
C LEU A 97 6.97 0.27 -26.18
N GLU A 98 7.03 -0.98 -25.71
CA GLU A 98 7.48 -2.13 -26.51
C GLU A 98 6.43 -2.63 -27.52
N SER A 99 5.14 -2.41 -27.26
CA SER A 99 4.04 -2.96 -28.07
C SER A 99 3.42 -2.01 -29.09
N GLU A 100 3.34 -0.71 -28.81
CA GLU A 100 2.55 0.26 -29.59
C GLU A 100 3.38 1.53 -29.89
N GLY A 101 4.36 1.42 -30.78
CA GLY A 101 5.27 2.52 -31.12
C GLY A 101 4.66 3.53 -32.10
N LYS A 102 3.79 4.43 -31.64
CA LYS A 102 3.58 5.74 -32.29
C LYS A 102 4.50 6.76 -31.64
N VAL A 103 5.19 7.57 -32.44
CA VAL A 103 6.24 8.50 -31.97
C VAL A 103 5.74 9.48 -30.91
N GLU A 104 4.54 10.04 -31.07
CA GLU A 104 3.96 10.99 -30.09
C GLU A 104 3.55 10.30 -28.77
N GLU A 105 2.98 9.10 -28.84
CA GLU A 105 2.65 8.30 -27.65
C GLU A 105 3.90 7.83 -26.90
N THR A 106 5.02 7.67 -27.63
CA THR A 106 6.31 7.25 -27.07
C THR A 106 6.93 8.34 -26.19
N ASP A 107 6.92 9.60 -26.64
CA ASP A 107 7.52 10.72 -25.89
C ASP A 107 6.79 10.99 -24.56
N ASP A 108 5.45 10.95 -24.57
CA ASP A 108 4.65 11.13 -23.36
C ASP A 108 4.84 9.98 -22.35
N LEU A 109 4.91 8.74 -22.83
CA LEU A 109 5.21 7.57 -22.01
C LEU A 109 6.62 7.64 -21.40
N LEU A 110 7.62 8.13 -22.15
CA LEU A 110 8.99 8.34 -21.65
C LEU A 110 9.05 9.42 -20.57
N ARG A 111 8.37 10.55 -20.74
CA ARG A 111 8.28 11.59 -19.70
C ARG A 111 7.68 11.04 -18.42
N ARG A 112 6.57 10.30 -18.54
CA ARG A 112 5.89 9.68 -17.39
C ARG A 112 6.77 8.65 -16.69
N LYS A 113 7.57 7.88 -17.44
CA LYS A 113 8.55 6.94 -16.89
C LYS A 113 9.63 7.63 -16.05
N VAL A 114 10.18 8.74 -16.53
CA VAL A 114 11.20 9.52 -15.78
C VAL A 114 10.62 10.12 -14.51
N GLU A 115 9.40 10.66 -14.58
CA GLU A 115 8.71 11.20 -13.41
C GLU A 115 8.47 10.13 -12.34
N LEU A 116 7.96 8.96 -12.74
CA LEU A 116 7.74 7.84 -11.82
C LEU A 116 9.04 7.39 -11.15
N LYS A 117 10.15 7.31 -11.89
CA LYS A 117 11.46 6.94 -11.34
C LYS A 117 11.90 7.91 -10.23
N ARG A 118 11.78 9.23 -10.47
CA ARG A 118 12.11 10.25 -9.46
C ARG A 118 11.23 10.13 -8.22
N ARG A 119 9.93 9.88 -8.39
CA ARG A 119 9.00 9.67 -7.27
C ARG A 119 9.37 8.44 -6.45
N ILE A 120 9.71 7.32 -7.09
CA ILE A 120 10.15 6.09 -6.40
C ILE A 120 11.42 6.32 -5.58
N GLU A 121 12.41 7.02 -6.15
CA GLU A 121 13.67 7.34 -5.45
C GLU A 121 13.41 8.25 -4.23
N ALA A 122 12.55 9.26 -4.36
CA ALA A 122 12.17 10.13 -3.25
C ALA A 122 11.48 9.35 -2.12
N LEU A 123 10.56 8.43 -2.45
CA LEU A 123 9.90 7.60 -1.44
C LEU A 123 10.89 6.69 -0.69
N ARG A 124 11.88 6.13 -1.39
CA ARG A 124 12.91 5.28 -0.78
C ARG A 124 13.81 6.07 0.18
N GLN A 125 14.20 7.29 -0.20
CA GLN A 125 15.02 8.15 0.65
C GLN A 125 14.26 8.57 1.92
N ALA A 126 12.99 8.92 1.79
CA ALA A 126 12.14 9.27 2.93
C ALA A 126 11.93 8.08 3.88
N SER A 127 11.78 6.85 3.36
CA SER A 127 11.68 5.62 4.14
C SER A 127 12.99 5.19 4.82
N SER A 128 14.14 5.79 4.46
CA SER A 128 15.45 5.51 5.08
C SER A 128 15.88 6.55 6.12
N LEU A 129 15.15 7.67 6.18
CA LEU A 129 15.35 8.77 7.13
C LEU A 129 14.31 8.78 8.25
N SER A 130 13.34 7.86 8.17
CA SER A 130 12.38 7.48 9.21
C SER A 130 12.78 6.09 9.69
#